data_AF-A0A1M7K458-F1
#
_entry.id   AF-A0A1M7K458-F1
#
_cell.length_a   1.000
_cell.length_b   1.000
_cell.length_c   1.000
_cell.angle_alpha   90.00
_cell.angle_beta   90.00
_cell.angle_gamma   90.00
#
_symmetry.space_group_name_H-M   'P 1'
#
loop_
_entity.id
_entity.type
_entity.pdbx_description
1 polymer ?
#
loop_
_entity_poly.entity_id
_entity_poly.type
_entity_poly.pdbx_seq_one_letter_code
_entity_poly.pdbx_strand_id
1 'polypeptide(L)'
;MIKGHILPPSFKITNEKIVQRHMNACCLAEFFRLYPDSFSSVEGFVLSEYYGEFRKFINERQDSLMHILYESIPAELHSKIDKWLNELSSENGNLYDAYVQTINDIDQLEKYSDELKKSGTPQELRMAANVQNAINTIKDTDILSFLSRKSILPKYGFPVDSVELFTSPASYSFQNTSKLRLSRNLAIAIAEYAPDSEVIADGKLYKSRYIKMPPKKNHALIEKSFAICTNPECGCVNTALSRTDLQYQCKICGSDVELMGNYIVPQYGFVSELRSKKQR
;
A
#
# COMPACT_ATOMS: atom_id res chain seq x y z
N MET A 1 -1.88 -37.11 -10.98
CA MET A 1 -0.55 -36.68 -11.46
C MET A 1 -0.76 -35.81 -12.69
N ILE A 2 -0.61 -34.48 -12.58
CA ILE A 2 -0.84 -33.58 -13.72
C ILE A 2 0.35 -33.77 -14.69
N LYS A 3 0.14 -34.49 -15.79
CA LYS A 3 1.07 -34.56 -16.93
C LYS A 3 0.95 -33.26 -17.71
N GLY A 4 1.59 -32.20 -17.24
CA GLY A 4 1.74 -30.93 -17.95
C GLY A 4 3.21 -30.60 -18.12
N HIS A 5 3.64 -30.34 -19.35
CA HIS A 5 4.95 -29.73 -19.60
C HIS A 5 4.91 -28.29 -19.06
N ILE A 6 5.51 -28.06 -17.89
CA ILE A 6 5.70 -26.72 -17.34
C ILE A 6 6.89 -26.12 -18.07
N LEU A 7 6.65 -25.12 -18.92
CA LEU A 7 7.72 -24.33 -19.53
C LEU A 7 8.43 -23.52 -18.43
N PRO A 8 9.77 -23.36 -18.50
CA PRO A 8 10.47 -22.53 -17.55
C PRO A 8 9.97 -21.09 -17.64
N PRO A 9 9.91 -20.36 -16.50
CA PRO A 9 9.56 -18.94 -16.52
C PRO A 9 10.56 -18.19 -17.41
N SER A 10 10.05 -17.43 -18.38
CA SER A 10 10.86 -16.58 -19.25
C SER A 10 10.58 -15.11 -18.93
N PHE A 11 11.66 -14.33 -18.77
CA PHE A 11 11.56 -12.90 -18.52
C PHE A 11 11.77 -12.14 -19.82
N LYS A 12 10.79 -11.32 -20.22
CA LYS A 12 10.92 -10.40 -21.35
C LYS A 12 11.33 -9.03 -20.82
N ILE A 13 12.57 -8.64 -21.12
CA ILE A 13 13.12 -7.32 -20.78
C ILE A 13 12.30 -6.19 -21.43
N THR A 14 11.60 -6.48 -22.54
CA THR A 14 10.74 -5.56 -23.29
C THR A 14 9.29 -5.49 -22.80
N ASN A 15 8.99 -5.98 -21.58
CA ASN A 15 7.65 -5.83 -21.02
C ASN A 15 7.35 -4.36 -20.74
N GLU A 16 6.54 -3.72 -21.59
CA GLU A 16 6.22 -2.29 -21.54
C GLU A 16 5.78 -1.84 -20.13
N LYS A 17 4.93 -2.61 -19.44
CA LYS A 17 4.44 -2.24 -18.10
C LYS A 17 5.56 -2.24 -17.05
N ILE A 18 6.51 -3.17 -17.16
CA ILE A 18 7.64 -3.24 -16.24
C ILE A 18 8.59 -2.09 -16.53
N VAL A 19 8.92 -1.86 -17.80
CA VAL A 19 9.82 -0.80 -18.24
C VAL A 19 9.26 0.58 -17.89
N GLN A 20 7.97 0.84 -18.12
CA GLN A 20 7.30 2.08 -17.72
C GLN A 20 7.43 2.34 -16.22
N ARG A 21 7.24 1.33 -15.36
CA ARG A 21 7.40 1.51 -13.91
C ARG A 21 8.84 1.81 -13.51
N HIS A 22 9.84 1.26 -14.20
CA HIS A 22 11.24 1.63 -13.98
C HIS A 22 11.53 3.06 -14.48
N MET A 23 10.96 3.47 -15.60
CA MET A 23 11.03 4.86 -16.08
C MET A 23 10.45 5.82 -15.04
N ASN A 24 9.29 5.52 -14.46
CA ASN A 24 8.72 6.29 -13.35
C ASN A 24 9.68 6.38 -12.17
N ALA A 25 10.36 5.27 -11.83
CA ALA A 25 11.35 5.24 -10.75
C ALA A 25 12.55 6.14 -11.03
N CYS A 26 13.07 6.14 -12.26
CA CYS A 26 14.14 7.05 -12.68
C CYS A 26 13.71 8.51 -12.54
N CYS A 27 12.51 8.85 -13.04
CA CYS A 27 11.97 10.21 -12.96
C CYS A 27 11.83 10.69 -11.50
N LEU A 28 11.24 9.85 -10.64
CA LEU A 28 11.07 10.15 -9.23
C LEU A 28 12.42 10.25 -8.49
N ALA A 29 13.38 9.39 -8.83
CA ALA A 29 14.71 9.44 -8.23
C ALA A 29 15.47 10.73 -8.58
N GLU A 30 15.38 11.21 -9.84
CA GLU A 30 15.91 12.53 -10.19
C GLU A 30 15.21 13.65 -9.43
N PHE A 31 13.88 13.62 -9.37
CA PHE A 31 13.14 14.65 -8.65
C PHE A 31 13.47 14.68 -7.15
N PHE A 32 13.52 13.52 -6.50
CA PHE A 32 13.86 13.40 -5.07
C PHE A 32 15.31 13.84 -4.77
N ARG A 33 16.23 13.75 -5.74
CA ARG A 33 17.57 14.33 -5.60
C ARG A 33 17.55 15.86 -5.63
N LEU A 34 16.69 16.45 -6.47
CA LEU A 34 16.55 17.90 -6.59
C LEU A 34 15.79 18.51 -5.40
N TYR A 35 14.81 17.78 -4.87
CA TYR A 35 13.98 18.21 -3.74
C TYR A 35 14.01 17.16 -2.62
N PRO A 36 15.10 17.07 -1.83
CA PRO A 36 15.27 16.04 -0.80
C PRO A 36 14.14 16.01 0.24
N ASP A 37 13.56 17.17 0.57
CA ASP A 37 12.46 17.26 1.54
C ASP A 37 11.18 16.56 1.08
N SER A 38 11.02 16.35 -0.23
CA SER A 38 9.91 15.58 -0.79
C SER A 38 10.08 14.06 -0.59
N PHE A 39 11.27 13.60 -0.22
CA PHE A 39 11.61 12.19 -0.08
C PHE A 39 11.54 11.73 1.37
N SER A 40 10.36 11.27 1.81
CA SER A 40 10.24 10.49 3.05
C SER A 40 8.89 9.81 3.15
N SER A 41 7.83 10.59 2.98
CA SER A 41 6.47 10.18 3.32
C SER A 41 5.45 10.67 2.30
N VAL A 42 4.23 10.14 2.42
CA VAL A 42 3.07 10.63 1.68
C VAL A 42 2.83 12.11 1.96
N GLU A 43 3.00 12.57 3.21
CA GLU A 43 2.91 13.99 3.55
C GLU A 43 3.97 14.83 2.83
N GLY A 44 5.22 14.35 2.81
CA GLY A 44 6.32 15.06 2.17
C GLY A 44 6.18 15.21 0.65
N PHE A 45 5.51 14.29 -0.04
CA PHE A 45 5.39 14.34 -1.51
C PHE A 45 3.96 14.56 -2.02
N VAL A 46 3.03 13.69 -1.62
CA VAL A 46 1.68 13.62 -2.22
C VAL A 46 0.80 14.73 -1.66
N LEU A 47 0.93 15.06 -0.38
CA LEU A 47 0.11 16.07 0.29
C LEU A 47 0.79 17.44 0.38
N SER A 48 1.89 17.64 -0.36
CA SER A 48 2.65 18.88 -0.41
C SER A 48 2.62 19.50 -1.80
N GLU A 49 3.21 20.68 -1.94
CA GLU A 49 3.45 21.35 -3.20
C GLU A 49 4.30 20.54 -4.17
N TYR A 50 5.12 19.60 -3.65
CA TYR A 50 6.07 18.83 -4.44
C TYR A 50 5.40 17.90 -5.46
N TYR A 51 4.15 17.48 -5.25
CA TYR A 51 3.40 16.77 -6.29
C TYR A 51 3.20 17.63 -7.54
N GLY A 52 2.83 18.90 -7.35
CA GLY A 52 2.66 19.86 -8.44
C GLY A 52 3.99 20.20 -9.12
N GLU A 53 5.05 20.40 -8.33
CA GLU A 53 6.39 20.66 -8.84
C GLU A 53 6.95 19.45 -9.61
N PHE A 54 6.68 18.22 -9.18
CA PHE A 54 7.05 17.01 -9.93
C PHE A 54 6.40 16.97 -11.31
N ARG A 55 5.12 17.32 -11.41
CA ARG A 55 4.44 17.39 -12.71
C ARG A 55 5.07 18.42 -13.64
N LYS A 56 5.44 19.60 -13.12
CA LYS A 56 6.15 20.63 -13.89
C LYS A 56 7.51 20.12 -14.35
N PHE A 57 8.29 19.54 -13.45
CA PHE A 57 9.59 18.93 -13.73
C PHE A 57 9.52 17.91 -14.87
N ILE A 58 8.52 17.02 -14.88
CA ILE A 58 8.31 16.08 -15.98
C ILE A 58 8.00 16.82 -17.28
N ASN A 59 7.09 17.80 -17.25
CA ASN A 59 6.64 18.52 -18.45
C ASN A 59 7.70 19.42 -19.08
N GLU A 60 8.68 19.89 -18.30
CA GLU A 60 9.81 20.69 -18.80
C GLU A 60 10.76 19.90 -19.70
N ARG A 61 10.78 18.56 -19.59
CA ARG A 61 11.60 17.67 -20.43
C ARG A 61 13.08 18.07 -20.46
N GLN A 62 13.63 18.42 -19.30
CA GLN A 62 15.04 18.82 -19.19
C GLN A 62 15.98 17.78 -19.82
N ASP A 63 17.00 18.24 -20.55
CA ASP A 63 17.92 17.38 -21.30
C ASP A 63 18.59 16.31 -20.42
N SER A 64 18.91 16.67 -19.17
CA SER A 64 19.49 15.75 -18.18
C SER A 64 18.56 14.57 -17.87
N LEU A 65 17.27 14.82 -17.68
CA LEU A 65 16.26 13.78 -17.46
C LEU A 65 16.15 12.91 -18.71
N MET A 66 15.99 13.52 -19.89
CA MET A 66 15.82 12.79 -21.13
C MET A 66 17.02 11.87 -21.42
N HIS A 67 18.25 12.36 -21.22
CA HIS A 67 19.47 11.57 -21.37
C HIS A 67 19.44 10.31 -20.50
N ILE A 68 19.08 10.45 -19.21
CA ILE A 68 19.01 9.30 -18.28
C ILE A 68 17.95 8.30 -18.71
N LEU A 69 16.80 8.77 -19.22
CA LEU A 69 15.74 7.89 -19.71
C LEU A 69 16.18 7.11 -20.96
N TYR A 70 16.81 7.74 -21.94
CA TYR A 70 17.28 7.05 -23.14
C TYR A 70 18.40 6.04 -22.85
N GLU A 71 19.27 6.32 -21.87
CA GLU A 71 20.30 5.39 -21.40
C GLU A 71 19.71 4.20 -20.61
N SER A 72 18.65 4.43 -19.84
CA SER A 72 18.07 3.41 -18.94
C SER A 72 17.04 2.51 -19.61
N ILE A 73 16.42 2.95 -20.70
CA ILE A 73 15.32 2.27 -21.37
C ILE A 73 15.81 1.57 -22.64
N PRO A 74 15.40 0.32 -22.93
CA PRO A 74 15.76 -0.37 -24.16
C PRO A 74 15.38 0.42 -25.42
N ALA A 75 16.25 0.42 -26.42
CA ALA A 75 16.12 1.21 -27.65
C ALA A 75 14.79 0.94 -28.39
N GLU A 76 14.28 -0.29 -28.34
CA GLU A 76 13.03 -0.68 -28.98
C GLU A 76 11.80 0.04 -28.38
N LEU A 77 11.92 0.52 -27.14
CA LEU A 77 10.86 1.18 -26.38
C LEU A 77 11.02 2.70 -26.29
N HIS A 78 12.09 3.27 -26.87
CA HIS A 78 12.35 4.71 -26.89
C HIS A 78 11.18 5.52 -27.43
N SER A 79 10.48 5.02 -28.44
CA SER A 79 9.27 5.64 -29.01
C SER A 79 8.10 5.80 -28.02
N LYS A 80 8.14 5.13 -26.86
CA LYS A 80 7.10 5.18 -25.83
C LYS A 80 7.39 6.19 -24.72
N ILE A 81 8.62 6.69 -24.60
CA ILE A 81 9.06 7.54 -23.48
C ILE A 81 8.16 8.76 -23.34
N ASP A 82 7.93 9.51 -24.42
CA ASP A 82 7.08 10.71 -24.38
C ASP A 82 5.65 10.40 -23.94
N LYS A 83 5.09 9.29 -24.42
CA LYS A 83 3.76 8.84 -24.03
C LYS A 83 3.72 8.54 -22.52
N TRP A 84 4.68 7.80 -22.00
CA TRP A 84 4.71 7.44 -20.59
C TRP A 84 4.96 8.64 -19.68
N LEU A 85 5.80 9.59 -20.09
CA LEU A 85 6.00 10.84 -19.35
C LEU A 85 4.71 11.67 -19.32
N ASN A 86 3.98 11.76 -20.44
CA ASN A 86 2.68 12.40 -20.49
C ASN A 86 1.67 11.71 -19.58
N GLU A 87 1.62 10.37 -19.57
CA GLU A 87 0.76 9.61 -18.65
C GLU A 87 1.11 9.88 -17.18
N LEU A 88 2.40 9.95 -16.86
CA LEU A 88 2.90 10.18 -15.49
C LEU A 88 2.56 11.58 -14.97
N SER A 89 2.58 12.61 -15.83
CA SER A 89 2.22 14.00 -15.48
C SER A 89 0.76 14.36 -15.78
N SER A 90 -0.04 13.44 -16.32
CA SER A 90 -1.45 13.69 -16.66
C SER A 90 -2.36 13.74 -15.43
N GLU A 91 -3.51 14.40 -15.59
CA GLU A 91 -4.61 14.44 -14.60
C GLU A 91 -5.59 13.28 -14.76
N ASN A 92 -5.19 12.21 -15.45
CA ASN A 92 -5.99 10.99 -15.64
C ASN A 92 -5.12 9.72 -15.51
N GLY A 93 -3.90 9.87 -14.99
CA GLY A 93 -2.93 8.78 -14.84
C GLY A 93 -2.99 8.15 -13.44
N ASN A 94 -2.42 6.96 -13.31
CA ASN A 94 -2.42 6.21 -12.04
C ASN A 94 -1.83 6.99 -10.85
N LEU A 95 -0.85 7.85 -11.10
CA LEU A 95 -0.26 8.69 -10.05
C LEU A 95 -1.25 9.79 -9.61
N TYR A 96 -1.98 10.38 -10.54
CA TYR A 96 -3.03 11.36 -10.24
C TYR A 96 -4.20 10.72 -9.49
N ASP A 97 -4.66 9.54 -9.91
CA ASP A 97 -5.70 8.80 -9.18
C ASP A 97 -5.27 8.52 -7.73
N ALA A 98 -4.01 8.13 -7.54
CA ALA A 98 -3.45 7.92 -6.20
C ALA A 98 -3.38 9.22 -5.38
N TYR A 99 -3.03 10.34 -6.00
CA TYR A 99 -3.02 11.67 -5.39
C TYR A 99 -4.41 12.11 -4.96
N VAL A 100 -5.37 12.16 -5.90
CA VAL A 100 -6.76 12.58 -5.65
C VAL A 100 -7.42 11.72 -4.58
N GLN A 101 -7.25 10.40 -4.67
CA GLN A 101 -7.79 9.49 -3.66
C GLN A 101 -7.22 9.82 -2.27
N THR A 102 -5.92 10.10 -2.17
CA THR A 102 -5.28 10.35 -0.87
C THR A 102 -5.72 11.69 -0.27
N ILE A 103 -5.86 12.73 -1.09
CA ILE A 103 -6.39 14.03 -0.68
C ILE A 103 -7.83 13.89 -0.17
N ASN A 104 -8.68 13.19 -0.92
CA ASN A 104 -10.07 12.96 -0.54
C ASN A 104 -10.17 12.14 0.76
N ASP A 105 -9.36 11.08 0.88
CA ASP A 105 -9.30 10.24 2.07
C ASP A 105 -8.96 11.08 3.33
N ILE A 106 -7.98 12.00 3.22
CA ILE A 106 -7.59 12.90 4.33
C ILE A 106 -8.71 13.90 4.66
N ASP A 107 -9.27 14.58 3.65
CA ASP A 107 -10.34 15.57 3.85
C ASP A 107 -11.58 14.94 4.50
N GLN A 108 -11.97 13.73 4.10
CA GLN A 108 -13.07 13.00 4.70
C GLN A 108 -12.80 12.66 6.17
N LEU A 109 -11.59 12.18 6.49
CA LEU A 109 -11.22 11.87 7.87
C LEU A 109 -11.15 13.12 8.75
N GLU A 110 -10.65 14.24 8.22
CA GLU A 110 -10.59 15.51 8.95
C GLU A 110 -12.00 16.03 9.26
N LYS A 111 -12.90 16.03 8.28
CA LYS A 111 -14.32 16.40 8.48
C LYS A 111 -14.98 15.53 9.53
N TYR A 112 -14.81 14.21 9.44
CA TYR A 112 -15.38 13.27 10.40
C TYR A 112 -14.81 13.47 11.82
N SER A 113 -13.50 13.71 11.92
CA SER A 113 -12.84 14.03 13.19
C SER A 113 -13.43 15.29 13.83
N ASP A 114 -13.70 16.32 13.04
CA ASP A 114 -14.25 17.58 13.52
C ASP A 114 -15.73 17.48 13.92
N GLU A 115 -16.52 16.66 13.23
CA GLU A 115 -17.89 16.34 13.64
C GLU A 115 -17.93 15.65 15.00
N LEU A 116 -17.08 14.64 15.22
CA LEU A 116 -16.95 13.94 16.51
C LEU A 116 -16.47 14.85 17.65
N LYS A 117 -15.61 15.84 17.35
CA LYS A 117 -15.19 16.83 18.35
C LYS A 117 -16.31 17.79 18.73
N LYS A 118 -17.20 18.14 17.78
CA LYS A 118 -18.32 19.07 18.01
C LYS A 118 -19.40 18.47 18.92
N SER A 119 -19.69 17.18 18.80
CA SER A 119 -20.65 16.49 19.68
C SER A 119 -20.12 16.35 21.12
N GLY A 120 -18.81 16.11 21.27
CA GLY A 120 -18.06 16.31 22.51
C GLY A 120 -18.25 15.25 23.60
N THR A 121 -18.91 14.12 23.32
CA THR A 121 -19.01 13.05 24.33
C THR A 121 -17.64 12.39 24.58
N PRO A 122 -17.38 11.84 25.79
CA PRO A 122 -16.11 11.16 26.06
C PRO A 122 -15.80 10.02 25.09
N GLN A 123 -16.82 9.35 24.54
CA GLN A 123 -16.66 8.29 23.55
C GLN A 123 -16.27 8.86 22.19
N GLU A 124 -16.96 9.89 21.72
CA GLU A 124 -16.70 10.51 20.41
C GLU A 124 -15.33 11.22 20.39
N LEU A 125 -14.92 11.84 21.49
CA LEU A 125 -13.58 12.41 21.62
C LEU A 125 -12.47 11.34 21.49
N ARG A 126 -12.71 10.13 22.03
CA ARG A 126 -11.79 8.99 21.83
C ARG A 126 -11.80 8.51 20.38
N MET A 127 -12.96 8.49 19.73
CA MET A 127 -13.07 8.15 18.31
C MET A 127 -12.34 9.17 17.44
N ALA A 128 -12.50 10.47 17.71
CA ALA A 128 -11.78 11.54 17.00
C ALA A 128 -10.26 11.38 17.13
N ALA A 129 -9.76 11.01 18.33
CA ALA A 129 -8.35 10.71 18.51
C ALA A 129 -7.87 9.51 17.67
N ASN A 130 -8.69 8.46 17.54
CA ASN A 130 -8.37 7.32 16.68
C ASN A 130 -8.39 7.70 15.19
N VAL A 131 -9.33 8.53 14.76
CA VAL A 131 -9.37 9.09 13.40
C VAL A 131 -8.12 9.91 13.12
N GLN A 132 -7.69 10.75 14.07
CA GLN A 132 -6.44 11.50 13.95
C GLN A 132 -5.21 10.58 13.83
N ASN A 133 -5.19 9.48 14.59
CA ASN A 133 -4.14 8.48 14.48
C ASN A 133 -4.15 7.78 13.12
N ALA A 134 -5.32 7.57 12.49
CA ALA A 134 -5.43 7.03 11.14
C ALA A 134 -4.89 8.04 10.08
N ILE A 135 -5.20 9.34 10.24
CA ILE A 135 -4.65 10.42 9.41
C ILE A 135 -3.12 10.41 9.49
N ASN A 136 -2.56 10.35 10.70
CA ASN A 136 -1.11 10.27 10.90
C ASN A 136 -0.51 9.03 10.23
N THR A 137 -1.17 7.87 10.30
CA THR A 137 -0.72 6.67 9.59
C THR A 137 -0.63 6.89 8.08
N ILE A 138 -1.60 7.59 7.47
CA ILE A 138 -1.58 7.89 6.03
C ILE A 138 -0.42 8.85 5.72
N LYS A 139 -0.32 9.95 6.45
CA LYS A 139 0.70 11.00 6.27
C LYS A 139 2.12 10.47 6.39
N ASP A 140 2.39 9.69 7.44
CA ASP A 140 3.71 9.11 7.75
C ASP A 140 4.05 7.87 6.90
N THR A 141 3.16 7.44 6.00
CA THR A 141 3.44 6.27 5.15
C THR A 141 4.66 6.55 4.28
N ASP A 142 5.64 5.63 4.31
CA ASP A 142 6.82 5.67 3.47
C ASP A 142 6.45 5.82 1.98
N ILE A 143 7.06 6.81 1.32
CA ILE A 143 6.64 7.20 -0.04
C ILE A 143 6.91 6.10 -1.07
N LEU A 144 8.01 5.35 -0.92
CA LEU A 144 8.35 4.25 -1.84
C LEU A 144 7.34 3.11 -1.72
N SER A 145 6.96 2.76 -0.49
CA SER A 145 5.92 1.77 -0.21
C SER A 145 4.56 2.21 -0.76
N PHE A 146 4.20 3.48 -0.61
CA PHE A 146 2.97 4.04 -1.17
C PHE A 146 2.95 3.91 -2.70
N LEU A 147 3.97 4.42 -3.39
CA LEU A 147 4.04 4.43 -4.85
C LEU A 147 4.10 3.01 -5.43
N SER A 148 4.77 2.09 -4.75
CA SER A 148 4.81 0.67 -5.13
C SER A 148 3.45 0.00 -4.98
N ARG A 149 2.74 0.19 -3.85
CA ARG A 149 1.38 -0.34 -3.65
C ARG A 149 0.39 0.16 -4.70
N LYS A 150 0.48 1.45 -5.04
CA LYS A 150 -0.31 2.11 -6.09
C LYS A 150 0.14 1.75 -7.51
N SER A 151 1.16 0.90 -7.66
CA SER A 151 1.68 0.39 -8.94
C SER A 151 2.33 1.44 -9.85
N ILE A 152 2.78 2.57 -9.28
CA ILE A 152 3.61 3.57 -9.97
C ILE A 152 5.04 3.04 -10.11
N LEU A 153 5.58 2.45 -9.02
CA LEU A 153 6.91 1.86 -8.98
C LEU A 153 6.89 0.34 -9.23
N PRO A 154 8.01 -0.27 -9.64
CA PRO A 154 8.13 -1.72 -9.73
C PRO A 154 7.99 -2.37 -8.35
N LYS A 155 7.22 -3.47 -8.28
CA LYS A 155 7.09 -4.28 -7.06
C LYS A 155 8.18 -5.36 -6.93
N TYR A 156 8.77 -5.78 -8.04
CA TYR A 156 9.55 -7.04 -8.14
C TYR A 156 11.00 -6.98 -7.63
N GLY A 157 11.43 -5.88 -7.00
CA GLY A 157 12.76 -5.75 -6.40
C GLY A 157 12.77 -5.43 -4.90
N PHE A 158 11.60 -5.15 -4.31
CA PHE A 158 11.49 -4.74 -2.90
C PHE A 158 10.26 -5.39 -2.24
N PRO A 159 10.43 -6.07 -1.09
CA PRO A 159 9.31 -6.65 -0.34
C PRO A 159 8.52 -5.55 0.38
N VAL A 160 7.71 -4.79 -0.36
CA VAL A 160 6.90 -3.67 0.17
C VAL A 160 5.73 -4.12 1.04
N ASP A 161 5.34 -5.39 0.90
CA ASP A 161 4.24 -6.00 1.66
C ASP A 161 4.75 -7.22 2.45
N SER A 162 5.99 -7.22 2.95
CA SER A 162 6.46 -8.31 3.83
C SER A 162 6.06 -8.03 5.27
N VAL A 163 5.40 -9.00 5.89
CA VAL A 163 4.98 -8.97 7.29
C VAL A 163 5.47 -10.22 8.01
N GLU A 164 5.53 -10.14 9.33
CA GLU A 164 6.08 -11.20 10.17
C GLU A 164 5.05 -11.74 11.17
N LEU A 165 5.13 -13.04 11.45
CA LEU A 165 4.53 -13.63 12.64
C LEU A 165 5.52 -13.54 13.81
N PHE A 166 5.23 -12.65 14.75
CA PHE A 166 6.03 -12.46 15.95
C PHE A 166 5.69 -13.53 16.99
N THR A 167 6.73 -14.25 17.44
CA THR A 167 6.56 -15.46 18.26
C THR A 167 6.85 -15.26 19.75
N SER A 168 7.34 -14.09 20.14
CA SER A 168 7.62 -13.75 21.53
C SER A 168 7.64 -12.24 21.80
N PRO A 169 7.48 -11.81 23.08
CA PRO A 169 7.75 -10.45 23.54
C PRO A 169 9.08 -9.87 23.09
N ALA A 170 10.13 -10.69 23.14
CA ALA A 170 11.47 -10.31 22.75
C ALA A 170 11.63 -10.11 21.24
N SER A 171 10.79 -10.76 20.42
CA SER A 171 10.75 -10.56 18.96
C SER A 171 9.93 -9.34 18.54
N TYR A 172 9.14 -8.71 19.43
CA TYR A 172 8.35 -7.53 19.05
C TYR A 172 9.20 -6.27 18.84
N SER A 173 10.45 -6.23 19.35
CA SER A 173 11.38 -5.11 19.15
C SER A 173 12.23 -5.30 17.88
N PHE A 174 12.42 -4.21 17.14
CA PHE A 174 13.20 -4.17 15.88
C PHE A 174 14.70 -4.52 16.05
N GLN A 175 15.18 -4.69 17.29
CA GLN A 175 16.59 -4.87 17.61
C GLN A 175 16.99 -6.31 17.93
N ASN A 176 16.06 -7.27 17.95
CA ASN A 176 16.39 -8.64 18.37
C ASN A 176 16.45 -9.66 17.22
N THR A 177 17.60 -10.33 17.16
CA THR A 177 17.95 -11.45 16.31
C THR A 177 17.32 -12.75 16.81
N SER A 178 15.99 -12.88 16.80
CA SER A 178 15.44 -14.25 16.80
C SER A 178 15.92 -14.92 15.52
N LYS A 179 16.66 -16.04 15.63
CA LYS A 179 17.12 -16.82 14.46
C LYS A 179 15.97 -17.22 13.54
N LEU A 180 14.77 -17.35 14.10
CA LEU A 180 13.56 -17.63 13.36
C LEU A 180 12.88 -16.32 12.93
N ARG A 181 12.85 -16.08 11.62
CA ARG A 181 12.05 -15.04 10.97
C ARG A 181 10.92 -15.68 10.19
N LEU A 182 9.68 -15.49 10.65
CA LEU A 182 8.47 -15.97 9.97
C LEU A 182 7.91 -14.85 9.08
N SER A 183 8.77 -14.37 8.16
CA SER A 183 8.41 -13.31 7.22
C SER A 183 7.77 -13.88 5.96
N ARG A 184 6.66 -13.29 5.55
CA ARG A 184 5.90 -13.65 4.34
C ARG A 184 5.39 -12.41 3.65
N ASN A 185 5.16 -12.51 2.34
CA ASN A 185 4.34 -11.52 1.65
C ASN A 185 2.94 -11.50 2.29
N LEU A 186 2.36 -10.31 2.49
CA LEU A 186 1.12 -10.07 3.21
C LEU A 186 -0.04 -10.94 2.72
N ALA A 187 -0.17 -11.15 1.41
CA ALA A 187 -1.23 -12.00 0.88
C ALA A 187 -1.09 -13.46 1.35
N ILE A 188 0.14 -13.98 1.35
CA ILE A 188 0.46 -15.31 1.87
C ILE A 188 0.32 -15.33 3.40
N ALA A 189 0.79 -14.29 4.08
CA ALA A 189 0.71 -14.15 5.52
C ALA A 189 -0.73 -14.13 6.03
N ILE A 190 -1.67 -13.51 5.31
CA ILE A 190 -3.09 -13.56 5.66
C ILE A 190 -3.61 -14.99 5.62
N ALA A 191 -3.23 -15.79 4.62
CA ALA A 191 -3.64 -17.19 4.54
C ALA A 191 -2.96 -18.07 5.61
N GLU A 192 -1.67 -17.86 5.87
CA GLU A 192 -0.87 -18.70 6.79
C GLU A 192 -1.01 -18.28 8.26
N TYR A 193 -1.15 -16.98 8.55
CA TYR A 193 -1.03 -16.39 9.89
C TYR A 193 -2.32 -15.70 10.36
N ALA A 194 -3.44 -15.83 9.65
CA ALA A 194 -4.74 -15.43 10.18
C ALA A 194 -4.95 -15.96 11.62
N PRO A 195 -5.70 -15.23 12.47
CA PRO A 195 -5.99 -15.70 13.82
C PRO A 195 -6.52 -17.13 13.81
N ASP A 196 -6.07 -17.93 14.77
CA ASP A 196 -6.29 -19.37 14.89
C ASP A 196 -5.48 -20.29 13.96
N SER A 197 -4.75 -19.76 12.98
CA SER A 197 -3.81 -20.56 12.19
C SER A 197 -2.63 -21.05 13.02
N GLU A 198 -2.15 -22.25 12.68
CA GLU A 198 -1.02 -22.90 13.32
C GLU A 198 0.17 -23.02 12.36
N VAL A 199 1.35 -22.63 12.82
CA VAL A 199 2.58 -22.61 12.03
C VAL A 199 3.62 -23.45 12.75
N ILE A 200 4.18 -24.44 12.06
CA ILE A 200 5.28 -25.24 12.58
C ILE A 200 6.59 -24.66 12.06
N ALA A 201 7.47 -24.27 12.97
CA ALA A 201 8.80 -23.80 12.63
C ALA A 201 9.80 -24.17 13.72
N ASP A 202 11.00 -24.59 13.33
CA ASP A 202 12.06 -25.02 14.26
C ASP A 202 11.57 -26.06 15.29
N GLY A 203 10.75 -27.01 14.84
CA GLY A 203 10.18 -28.07 15.69
C GLY A 203 9.16 -27.58 16.73
N LYS A 204 8.69 -26.34 16.65
CA LYS A 204 7.71 -25.75 17.57
C LYS A 204 6.43 -25.38 16.83
N LEU A 205 5.30 -25.61 17.50
CA LEU A 205 3.98 -25.17 17.04
C LEU A 205 3.69 -23.77 17.58
N TYR A 206 3.48 -22.82 16.68
CA TYR A 206 3.09 -21.45 16.97
C TYR A 206 1.65 -21.25 16.52
N LYS A 207 0.77 -20.89 17.45
CA LYS A 207 -0.61 -20.53 17.12
C LYS A 207 -0.73 -19.01 16.98
N SER A 208 -1.07 -18.52 15.80
CA SER A 208 -1.34 -17.11 15.54
C SER A 208 -2.65 -16.71 16.25
N ARG A 209 -2.64 -15.58 16.96
CA ARG A 209 -3.81 -15.13 17.75
C ARG A 209 -4.16 -13.68 17.53
N TYR A 210 -3.19 -12.81 17.35
CA TYR A 210 -3.42 -11.38 17.33
C TYR A 210 -2.78 -10.75 16.09
N ILE A 211 -3.24 -9.54 15.79
CA ILE A 211 -2.60 -8.63 14.84
C ILE A 211 -1.67 -7.70 15.61
N LYS A 212 -0.55 -7.31 15.00
CA LYS A 212 0.36 -6.33 15.59
C LYS A 212 -0.21 -4.93 15.40
N MET A 213 -0.27 -4.17 16.48
CA MET A 213 -0.65 -2.76 16.45
C MET A 213 0.51 -1.89 15.92
N PRO A 214 0.23 -0.67 15.41
CA PRO A 214 1.27 0.24 14.97
C PRO A 214 2.32 0.47 16.07
N PRO A 215 3.61 0.54 15.73
CA PRO A 215 4.66 0.74 16.72
C PRO A 215 4.64 2.16 17.33
N LYS A 216 4.17 3.16 16.56
CA LYS A 216 3.99 4.54 17.02
C LYS A 216 2.64 4.69 17.72
N LYS A 217 2.62 5.34 18.90
CA LYS A 217 1.39 5.51 19.70
C LYS A 217 0.35 6.43 19.06
N ASN A 218 0.78 7.35 18.20
CA ASN A 218 -0.09 8.29 17.48
C ASN A 218 -0.52 7.74 16.10
N HIS A 219 -0.48 6.41 15.91
CA HIS A 219 -0.88 5.73 14.69
C HIS A 219 -1.95 4.68 15.00
N ALA A 220 -2.81 4.42 14.01
CA ALA A 220 -3.86 3.42 14.10
C ALA A 220 -3.84 2.48 12.89
N LEU A 221 -4.40 1.28 13.06
CA LEU A 221 -4.85 0.47 11.93
C LEU A 221 -6.06 1.16 11.31
N ILE A 222 -6.05 1.30 9.99
CA ILE A 222 -7.13 1.95 9.26
C ILE A 222 -8.21 0.90 8.99
N GLU A 223 -9.36 1.06 9.64
CA GLU A 223 -10.56 0.30 9.34
C GLU A 223 -11.21 0.86 8.07
N LYS A 224 -11.68 -0.04 7.20
CA LYS A 224 -12.33 0.29 5.93
C LYS A 224 -13.61 -0.50 5.81
N SER A 225 -14.60 0.08 5.16
CA SER A 225 -15.82 -0.63 4.78
C SER A 225 -15.70 -1.16 3.36
N PHE A 226 -16.31 -2.31 3.09
CA PHE A 226 -16.35 -2.88 1.75
C PHE A 226 -17.73 -3.40 1.36
N ALA A 227 -18.01 -3.31 0.07
CA ALA A 227 -19.22 -3.79 -0.58
C ALA A 227 -18.87 -4.56 -1.87
N ILE A 228 -19.65 -5.58 -2.20
CA ILE A 228 -19.44 -6.41 -3.38
C ILE A 228 -20.49 -6.05 -4.43
N CYS A 229 -20.07 -5.91 -5.69
CA CYS A 229 -21.00 -5.69 -6.80
C CYS A 229 -21.98 -6.85 -6.93
N THR A 230 -23.28 -6.53 -7.02
CA THR A 230 -24.36 -7.52 -7.18
C THR A 230 -24.34 -8.19 -8.56
N ASN A 231 -23.73 -7.56 -9.56
CA ASN A 231 -23.54 -8.16 -10.88
C ASN A 231 -22.50 -9.29 -10.82
N PRO A 232 -22.90 -10.56 -11.05
CA PRO A 232 -21.99 -11.72 -10.95
C PRO A 232 -20.86 -11.72 -11.97
N GLU A 233 -21.06 -11.09 -13.14
CA GLU A 233 -20.00 -10.97 -14.16
C GLU A 233 -18.94 -9.94 -13.77
N CYS A 234 -19.30 -8.98 -12.91
CA CYS A 234 -18.39 -7.96 -12.42
C CYS A 234 -17.68 -8.40 -11.14
N GLY A 235 -18.44 -8.76 -10.09
CA GLY A 235 -17.90 -9.20 -8.80
C GLY A 235 -16.95 -8.21 -8.11
N CYS A 236 -16.92 -6.95 -8.54
CA CYS A 236 -15.93 -5.98 -8.08
C CYS A 236 -16.11 -5.65 -6.60
N VAL A 237 -14.99 -5.58 -5.88
CA VAL A 237 -14.96 -5.11 -4.48
C VAL A 237 -14.80 -3.60 -4.45
N ASN A 238 -15.77 -2.93 -3.85
CA ASN A 238 -15.80 -1.50 -3.60
C ASN A 238 -15.40 -1.26 -2.14
N THR A 239 -14.54 -0.28 -1.89
CA THR A 239 -13.95 -0.03 -0.57
C THR A 239 -13.95 1.46 -0.27
N ALA A 240 -14.25 1.86 0.96
CA ALA A 240 -14.14 3.23 1.42
C ALA A 240 -13.70 3.27 2.91
N LEU A 241 -13.36 4.45 3.42
CA LEU A 241 -12.93 4.63 4.82
C LEU A 241 -14.08 4.41 5.81
N SER A 242 -15.31 4.69 5.40
CA SER A 242 -16.50 4.43 6.19
C SER A 242 -17.63 3.86 5.35
N ARG A 243 -18.69 3.39 6.02
CA ARG A 243 -19.90 2.89 5.36
C ARG A 243 -20.64 3.99 4.62
N THR A 244 -20.63 5.22 5.14
CA THR A 244 -21.30 6.37 4.53
C THR A 244 -20.60 6.85 3.26
N ASP A 245 -19.31 6.55 3.11
CA ASP A 245 -18.52 6.90 1.93
C ASP A 245 -18.63 5.86 0.81
N LEU A 246 -19.23 4.70 1.07
CA LEU A 246 -19.46 3.71 0.03
C LEU A 246 -20.56 4.19 -0.92
N GLN A 247 -20.23 4.27 -2.20
CA GLN A 247 -21.22 4.48 -3.24
C GLN A 247 -22.13 3.26 -3.34
N TYR A 248 -23.44 3.49 -3.52
CA TYR A 248 -24.41 2.43 -3.76
C TYR A 248 -24.27 1.76 -5.13
N GLN A 249 -23.49 2.37 -6.02
CA GLN A 249 -23.20 1.86 -7.37
C GLN A 249 -21.73 1.45 -7.51
N CYS A 250 -21.50 0.39 -8.28
CA CYS A 250 -20.18 -0.14 -8.54
C CYS A 250 -19.38 0.81 -9.43
N LYS A 251 -18.16 1.15 -8.99
CA LYS A 251 -17.23 2.01 -9.73
C LYS A 251 -16.80 1.51 -11.11
N ILE A 252 -17.06 0.24 -11.44
CA ILE A 252 -16.66 -0.38 -12.71
C ILE A 252 -17.83 -0.51 -13.68
N CYS A 253 -18.96 -1.06 -13.23
CA CYS A 253 -20.10 -1.38 -14.11
C CYS A 253 -21.38 -0.59 -13.81
N GLY A 254 -21.41 0.22 -12.75
CA GLY A 254 -22.58 1.02 -12.35
C GLY A 254 -23.72 0.24 -11.70
N SER A 255 -23.66 -1.09 -11.63
CA SER A 255 -24.67 -1.91 -10.92
C SER A 255 -24.64 -1.69 -9.41
N ASP A 256 -25.72 -2.05 -8.73
CA ASP A 256 -25.82 -1.91 -7.27
C ASP A 256 -24.77 -2.75 -6.53
N VAL A 257 -24.39 -2.31 -5.33
CA VAL A 257 -23.45 -3.03 -4.45
C VAL A 257 -24.12 -3.48 -3.16
N GLU A 258 -23.72 -4.64 -2.66
CA GLU A 258 -24.15 -5.18 -1.37
C GLU A 258 -23.07 -4.93 -0.30
N LEU A 259 -23.47 -4.27 0.79
CA LEU A 259 -22.59 -3.95 1.90
C LEU A 259 -22.22 -5.21 2.69
N MET A 260 -20.93 -5.55 2.71
CA MET A 260 -20.47 -6.77 3.36
C MET A 260 -20.02 -6.53 4.81
N GLY A 261 -19.34 -5.43 5.07
CA GLY A 261 -18.83 -5.14 6.42
C GLY A 261 -17.59 -4.28 6.41
N ASN A 262 -16.81 -4.43 7.48
CA ASN A 262 -15.55 -3.73 7.67
C ASN A 262 -14.37 -4.69 7.66
N TYR A 263 -13.20 -4.18 7.32
CA TYR A 263 -11.96 -4.91 7.35
C TYR A 263 -10.79 -3.99 7.71
N ILE A 264 -9.69 -4.61 8.12
CA ILE A 264 -8.40 -3.97 8.34
C ILE A 264 -7.33 -4.72 7.55
N VAL A 265 -6.25 -4.03 7.23
CA VAL A 265 -5.07 -4.67 6.62
C VAL A 265 -4.00 -4.85 7.71
N PRO A 266 -3.54 -6.08 8.02
CA PRO A 266 -2.57 -6.34 9.10
C PRO A 266 -1.14 -5.98 8.68
N GLN A 267 -0.92 -4.72 8.28
CA GLN A 267 0.32 -4.24 7.67
C GLN A 267 1.54 -4.26 8.61
N TYR A 268 1.33 -4.37 9.93
CA TYR A 268 2.40 -4.48 10.91
C TYR A 268 2.71 -5.94 11.29
N GLY A 269 1.96 -6.91 10.76
CA GLY A 269 2.15 -8.34 11.01
C GLY A 269 1.22 -8.93 12.06
N PHE A 270 1.57 -10.15 12.46
CA PHE A 270 0.76 -11.05 13.28
C PHE A 270 1.53 -11.44 14.54
N VAL A 271 0.81 -11.89 15.55
CA VAL A 271 1.38 -12.21 16.86
C VAL A 271 0.85 -13.55 17.33
N SER A 272 1.76 -14.46 17.69
CA SER A 272 1.39 -15.75 18.27
C SER A 272 0.99 -15.63 19.73
N GLU A 273 0.28 -16.62 20.25
CA GLU A 273 0.15 -16.77 21.70
C GLU A 273 1.51 -17.03 22.36
N LEU A 274 1.62 -16.63 23.63
CA LEU A 274 2.86 -16.70 24.42
C LEU A 274 3.31 -18.13 24.76
N ARG A 275 2.43 -19.14 24.60
CA ARG A 275 2.71 -20.53 24.96
C ARG A 275 2.81 -21.39 23.70
N SER A 276 4.00 -21.51 23.12
CA SER A 276 4.25 -22.57 22.13
C SER A 276 4.16 -23.94 22.80
N LYS A 277 3.27 -24.82 22.34
CA LYS A 277 3.28 -26.22 22.79
C LYS A 277 4.51 -26.90 22.18
N LYS A 278 5.35 -27.54 23.01
CA LYS A 278 6.36 -28.47 22.49
C LYS A 278 5.62 -29.64 21.85
N GLN A 279 5.89 -29.90 20.58
CA GLN A 279 5.40 -31.12 19.95
C GLN A 279 6.17 -32.29 20.58
N ARG A 280 5.44 -33.31 21.04
CA ARG A 280 6.00 -34.57 21.52
C ARG A 280 6.37 -35.45 20.32
#